data_AF-A0A3C1VDL8-F1
#
_entry.id   AF-A0A3C1VDL8-F1
#
_cell.length_a   1.000
_cell.length_b   1.000
_cell.length_c   1.000
_cell.angle_alpha   90.00
_cell.angle_beta   90.00
_cell.angle_gamma   90.00
#
_symmetry.space_group_name_H-M   'P 1'
#
loop_
_entity.id
_entity.type
_entity.pdbx_description
1 polymer ?
#
loop_
_entity_poly.entity_id
_entity_poly.type
_entity_poly.pdbx_seq_one_letter_code
_entity_poly.pdbx_strand_id
1 'polypeptide(L)'
;MNQYKNPTWWTNENDSAWERTKAAFKRDWDQTKHDMGGKQPDTDQHVSDTVKQASGKEIIPPRGLPAWDKAEPAYRFGYGARSYYGKKYSKWDDQLENELKRDWQTTNPDRKWNDDREYIRNGWIYKE
;
A
#
# COMPACT_ATOMS: atom_id res chain seq x y z
N MET A 1 -6.30 -10.57 -12.10
CA MET A 1 -5.67 -9.24 -11.95
C MET A 1 -6.51 -8.46 -10.96
N ASN A 2 -5.97 -8.08 -9.79
CA ASN A 2 -6.71 -7.20 -8.88
C ASN A 2 -6.88 -5.85 -9.58
N GLN A 3 -8.13 -5.48 -9.88
CA GLN A 3 -8.43 -4.19 -10.48
C GLN A 3 -8.32 -3.14 -9.36
N TYR A 4 -7.22 -2.40 -9.33
CA TYR A 4 -7.08 -1.26 -8.42
C TYR A 4 -8.04 -0.15 -8.83
N LYS A 5 -8.78 0.41 -7.87
CA LYS A 5 -9.51 1.66 -8.06
C LYS A 5 -8.50 2.80 -8.02
N ASN A 6 -8.55 3.68 -9.01
CA ASN A 6 -7.59 4.77 -9.16
C ASN A 6 -8.28 6.15 -9.12
N PRO A 7 -7.63 7.18 -8.55
CA PRO A 7 -8.06 8.57 -8.68
C PRO A 7 -8.02 9.06 -10.14
N THR A 8 -8.71 10.16 -10.43
CA THR A 8 -8.80 10.73 -11.78
C THR A 8 -7.46 11.22 -12.34
N TRP A 9 -6.50 11.55 -11.49
CA TRP A 9 -5.15 11.97 -11.88
C TRP A 9 -4.19 10.81 -12.13
N TRP A 10 -4.58 9.57 -11.86
CA TRP A 10 -3.72 8.40 -11.99
C TRP A 10 -3.47 8.04 -13.46
N THR A 11 -2.23 7.69 -13.80
CA THR A 11 -1.81 7.39 -15.18
C THR A 11 -1.12 6.03 -15.30
N ASN A 12 -0.90 5.57 -16.53
CA ASN A 12 -0.13 4.34 -16.81
C ASN A 12 1.34 4.43 -16.35
N GLU A 13 1.88 5.65 -16.22
CA GLU A 13 3.22 5.85 -15.65
C GLU A 13 3.23 5.51 -14.16
N ASN A 14 2.15 5.84 -13.44
CA ASN A 14 2.00 5.45 -12.03
C ASN A 14 1.92 3.93 -11.88
N ASP A 15 1.22 3.24 -12.79
CA ASP A 15 1.18 1.77 -12.81
C ASP A 15 2.56 1.17 -13.04
N SER A 16 3.24 1.63 -14.08
CA SER A 16 4.57 1.14 -14.44
C SER A 16 5.60 1.40 -13.34
N ALA A 17 5.54 2.58 -12.71
CA ALA A 17 6.40 2.90 -11.59
C ALA A 17 6.10 2.03 -10.37
N TRP A 18 4.83 1.80 -10.04
CA TRP A 18 4.44 0.91 -8.95
C TRP A 18 4.96 -0.52 -9.18
N GLU A 19 4.79 -1.06 -10.39
CA GLU A 19 5.21 -2.42 -10.70
C GLU A 19 6.73 -2.65 -10.50
N ARG A 20 7.55 -1.62 -10.74
CA ARG A 20 9.00 -1.66 -10.47
C ARG A 20 9.33 -1.61 -8.98
N THR A 21 8.57 -0.84 -8.20
CA THR A 21 8.90 -0.54 -6.80
C THR A 21 8.16 -1.44 -5.79
N LYS A 22 7.04 -2.08 -6.16
CA LYS A 22 6.20 -2.87 -5.24
C LYS A 22 6.96 -3.97 -4.50
N ALA A 23 7.99 -4.55 -5.13
CA ALA A 23 8.82 -5.58 -4.51
C ALA A 23 9.68 -5.04 -3.35
N ALA A 24 10.05 -3.75 -3.38
CA ALA A 24 10.72 -3.09 -2.26
C ALA A 24 9.76 -2.86 -1.09
N PHE A 25 8.56 -2.35 -1.37
CA PHE A 25 7.52 -2.17 -0.35
C PHE A 25 7.08 -3.50 0.29
N LYS A 26 6.97 -4.58 -0.50
CA LYS A 26 6.65 -5.90 0.05
C LYS A 26 7.73 -6.40 1.01
N ARG A 27 9.02 -6.19 0.68
CA ARG A 27 10.12 -6.57 1.57
C ARG A 27 10.12 -5.76 2.88
N ASP A 28 9.91 -4.45 2.79
CA ASP A 28 9.78 -3.57 3.96
C ASP A 28 8.61 -3.99 4.86
N TRP A 29 7.49 -4.38 4.26
CA TRP A 29 6.33 -4.92 4.96
C TRP A 29 6.60 -6.25 5.66
N ASP A 30 7.28 -7.18 4.97
CA ASP A 30 7.64 -8.48 5.52
C ASP A 30 8.62 -8.31 6.70
N GLN A 31 9.54 -7.34 6.63
CA GLN A 31 10.41 -6.94 7.75
C GLN A 31 9.62 -6.33 8.91
N THR A 32 8.72 -5.39 8.64
CA THR A 32 7.85 -4.77 9.66
C THR A 32 7.06 -5.83 10.43
N LYS A 33 6.55 -6.86 9.72
CA LYS A 33 5.87 -8.00 10.35
C LYS A 33 6.80 -8.83 11.22
N HIS A 34 8.01 -9.09 10.74
CA HIS A 34 9.01 -9.84 11.48
C HIS A 34 9.38 -9.15 12.80
N ASP A 35 9.66 -7.85 12.75
CA ASP A 35 10.08 -7.06 13.91
C ASP A 35 8.97 -6.92 14.97
N MET A 36 7.71 -7.01 14.54
CA MET A 36 6.52 -7.01 15.41
C MET A 36 6.18 -8.41 15.97
N GLY A 37 7.11 -9.36 15.91
CA GLY A 37 6.96 -10.72 16.44
C GLY A 37 6.18 -11.69 15.53
N GLY A 38 6.00 -11.33 14.25
CA GLY A 38 5.55 -12.26 13.23
C GLY A 38 6.66 -13.25 12.89
N LYS A 39 6.39 -14.56 12.94
CA LYS A 39 7.33 -15.56 12.43
C LYS A 39 7.55 -15.30 10.93
N GLN A 40 8.81 -15.34 10.48
CA GLN A 40 9.22 -15.23 9.06
C GLN A 40 8.30 -16.06 8.16
N PRO A 41 7.76 -15.51 7.06
CA PRO A 41 7.38 -16.33 5.92
C PRO A 41 8.65 -16.69 5.14
N ASP A 42 8.88 -17.99 4.89
CA ASP A 42 9.84 -18.45 3.89
C ASP A 42 9.60 -17.69 2.58
N THR A 43 10.56 -16.88 2.18
CA THR A 43 10.45 -15.95 1.04
C THR A 43 10.74 -16.63 -0.31
N ASP A 44 10.64 -17.97 -0.35
CA ASP A 44 10.88 -18.83 -1.52
C ASP A 44 9.63 -19.63 -1.94
N GLN A 45 8.44 -19.22 -1.50
CA GLN A 45 7.20 -19.85 -1.98
C GLN A 45 6.62 -19.08 -3.17
N HIS A 46 6.69 -19.74 -4.33
CA HIS A 46 6.08 -19.36 -5.60
C HIS A 46 4.80 -18.51 -5.44
N VAL A 47 4.77 -17.39 -6.15
CA VAL A 47 3.73 -16.33 -6.18
C VAL A 47 2.38 -16.84 -6.77
N SER A 48 2.08 -18.13 -6.70
CA SER A 48 0.97 -18.76 -7.43
C SER A 48 -0.21 -19.23 -6.59
N ASP A 49 -0.12 -19.36 -5.26
CA ASP A 49 -1.18 -20.02 -4.48
C ASP A 49 -1.70 -19.26 -3.24
N THR A 50 -1.37 -17.98 -3.07
CA THR A 50 -1.93 -17.18 -1.96
C THR A 50 -3.30 -16.57 -2.29
N VAL A 51 -3.87 -16.86 -3.48
CA VAL A 51 -5.25 -16.49 -3.87
C VAL A 51 -6.21 -17.69 -3.71
N LYS A 52 -6.03 -18.47 -2.62
CA LYS A 52 -7.02 -19.47 -2.15
C LYS A 52 -7.35 -19.29 -0.67
N GLN A 53 -7.41 -18.04 -0.19
CA GLN A 53 -8.01 -17.74 1.11
C GLN A 53 -9.54 -17.57 1.03
N ALA A 54 -10.21 -18.57 0.43
CA ALA A 54 -11.64 -18.80 0.57
C ALA A 54 -11.94 -20.02 1.48
N SER A 55 -10.93 -20.65 2.09
CA SER A 55 -11.05 -21.95 2.78
C SER A 55 -10.66 -21.95 4.27
N GLY A 56 -10.54 -20.78 4.92
CA GLY A 56 -10.62 -20.71 6.39
C GLY A 56 -9.45 -21.30 7.17
N LYS A 57 -8.20 -21.23 6.65
CA LYS A 57 -6.99 -21.52 7.42
C LYS A 57 -6.02 -20.36 7.31
N GLU A 58 -6.27 -19.32 8.10
CA GLU A 58 -5.47 -18.09 8.11
C GLU A 58 -4.16 -18.33 8.88
N ILE A 59 -3.02 -18.01 8.27
CA ILE A 59 -1.84 -17.60 9.04
C ILE A 59 -2.27 -16.25 9.64
N ILE A 60 -2.64 -16.27 10.92
CA ILE A 60 -2.99 -15.05 11.65
C ILE A 60 -1.81 -14.09 11.51
N PRO A 61 -1.95 -12.93 10.85
CA PRO A 61 -0.87 -11.96 10.82
C PRO A 61 -0.50 -11.59 12.27
N PRO A 62 0.77 -11.27 12.57
CA PRO A 62 1.14 -10.78 13.91
C PRO A 62 0.12 -9.73 14.37
N ARG A 63 -0.35 -9.87 15.62
CA ARG A 63 -1.53 -9.16 16.13
C ARG A 63 -1.49 -7.68 15.73
N GLY A 64 -2.48 -7.26 14.94
CA GLY A 64 -2.70 -5.85 14.60
C GLY A 64 -2.23 -5.40 13.22
N LEU A 65 -1.45 -6.21 12.47
CA LEU A 65 -1.05 -5.85 11.10
C LEU A 65 -1.97 -6.50 10.04
N PRO A 66 -2.40 -5.76 9.00
CA PRO A 66 -3.17 -6.35 7.91
C PRO A 66 -2.38 -7.39 7.08
N ALA A 67 -3.07 -8.04 6.13
CA ALA A 67 -2.41 -8.78 5.07
C ALA A 67 -1.76 -7.82 4.06
N TRP A 68 -0.74 -8.27 3.31
CA TRP A 68 -0.11 -7.44 2.25
C TRP A 68 -1.16 -6.93 1.26
N ASP A 69 -2.05 -7.79 0.78
CA ASP A 69 -3.10 -7.43 -0.18
C ASP A 69 -4.04 -6.32 0.32
N LYS A 70 -4.17 -6.16 1.65
CA LYS A 70 -4.93 -5.05 2.24
C LYS A 70 -4.09 -3.77 2.31
N ALA A 71 -2.81 -3.86 2.62
CA ALA A 71 -1.91 -2.70 2.72
C ALA A 71 -1.44 -2.17 1.35
N GLU A 72 -1.24 -3.05 0.37
CA GLU A 72 -0.69 -2.73 -0.96
C GLU A 72 -1.40 -1.56 -1.66
N PRO A 73 -2.75 -1.50 -1.73
CA PRO A 73 -3.40 -0.40 -2.42
C PRO A 73 -3.11 0.97 -1.79
N ALA A 74 -2.88 1.00 -0.47
CA ALA A 74 -2.57 2.23 0.27
C ALA A 74 -1.13 2.69 -0.01
N TYR A 75 -0.15 1.78 0.06
CA TYR A 75 1.23 2.06 -0.36
C TYR A 75 1.30 2.54 -1.81
N ARG A 76 0.61 1.84 -2.72
CA ARG A 76 0.54 2.18 -4.14
C ARG A 76 -0.01 3.59 -4.33
N PHE A 77 -1.15 3.89 -3.72
CA PHE A 77 -1.75 5.22 -3.81
C PHE A 77 -0.79 6.31 -3.33
N GLY A 78 -0.16 6.14 -2.17
CA GLY A 78 0.81 7.10 -1.63
C GLY A 78 2.00 7.34 -2.55
N TYR A 79 2.58 6.26 -3.09
CA TYR A 79 3.71 6.33 -4.02
C TYR A 79 3.32 7.04 -5.33
N GLY A 80 2.19 6.68 -5.91
CA GLY A 80 1.69 7.34 -7.12
C GLY A 80 1.31 8.80 -6.88
N ALA A 81 0.74 9.12 -5.71
CA ALA A 81 0.40 10.48 -5.35
C ALA A 81 1.65 11.38 -5.33
N ARG A 82 2.81 10.84 -4.93
CA ARG A 82 4.07 11.60 -4.89
C ARG A 82 4.45 12.19 -6.24
N SER A 83 4.20 11.48 -7.34
CA SER A 83 4.51 12.00 -8.69
C SER A 83 3.57 13.13 -9.12
N TYR A 84 2.31 13.10 -8.66
CA TYR A 84 1.30 14.10 -8.98
C TYR A 84 1.43 15.35 -8.08
N TYR A 85 1.30 15.17 -6.77
CA TYR A 85 1.27 16.25 -5.81
C TYR A 85 2.67 16.75 -5.43
N GLY A 86 3.74 15.98 -5.67
CA GLY A 86 5.11 16.32 -5.23
C GLY A 86 5.68 17.59 -5.87
N LYS A 87 5.08 18.06 -6.96
CA LYS A 87 5.41 19.36 -7.59
C LYS A 87 4.85 20.54 -6.80
N LYS A 88 3.73 20.35 -6.11
CA LYS A 88 3.03 21.36 -5.30
C LYS A 88 3.46 21.29 -3.83
N TYR A 89 3.67 20.09 -3.32
CA TYR A 89 3.99 19.81 -1.92
C TYR A 89 5.36 19.14 -1.80
N SER A 90 6.33 19.82 -1.17
CA SER A 90 7.68 19.29 -0.97
C SER A 90 7.78 18.28 0.17
N LYS A 91 6.81 18.32 1.10
CA LYS A 91 6.73 17.48 2.29
C LYS A 91 5.28 17.07 2.57
N TRP A 92 5.11 16.10 3.47
CA TRP A 92 3.80 15.79 4.03
C TRP A 92 3.38 16.88 5.02
N ASP A 93 2.32 17.62 4.70
CA ASP A 93 1.69 18.63 5.55
C ASP A 93 0.17 18.44 5.58
N ASP A 94 -0.53 19.24 6.40
CA ASP A 94 -1.98 19.11 6.61
C ASP A 94 -2.78 19.42 5.33
N GLN A 95 -2.28 20.26 4.44
CA GLN A 95 -2.97 20.59 3.18
C GLN A 95 -2.92 19.40 2.22
N LEU A 96 -1.73 18.83 2.02
CA LEU A 96 -1.57 17.60 1.26
C LEU A 96 -2.37 16.45 1.88
N GLU A 97 -2.31 16.29 3.20
CA GLU A 97 -3.01 15.21 3.88
C GLU A 97 -4.52 15.25 3.63
N ASN A 98 -5.12 16.44 3.66
CA ASN A 98 -6.54 16.63 3.37
C ASN A 98 -6.89 16.33 1.90
N GLU A 99 -6.02 16.67 0.95
CA GLU A 99 -6.19 16.33 -0.48
C GLU A 99 -6.10 14.81 -0.68
N LEU A 100 -5.06 14.17 -0.14
CA LEU A 100 -4.88 12.72 -0.21
C LEU A 100 -6.04 11.95 0.44
N LYS A 101 -6.52 12.43 1.59
CA LYS A 101 -7.68 11.84 2.28
C LYS A 101 -8.93 11.89 1.40
N ARG A 102 -9.21 13.04 0.78
CA ARG A 102 -10.38 13.20 -0.09
C ARG A 102 -10.31 12.25 -1.28
N ASP A 103 -9.16 12.19 -1.95
CA ASP A 103 -8.97 11.32 -3.11
C ASP A 103 -9.09 9.85 -2.71
N TRP A 104 -8.42 9.45 -1.62
CA TRP A 104 -8.46 8.08 -1.12
C TRP A 104 -9.89 7.62 -0.81
N GLN A 105 -10.65 8.42 -0.06
CA GLN A 105 -12.01 8.09 0.33
C GLN A 105 -12.99 8.15 -0.85
N THR A 106 -12.74 8.99 -1.85
CA THR A 106 -13.53 9.03 -3.09
C THR A 106 -13.30 7.77 -3.92
N THR A 107 -12.05 7.34 -4.04
CA THR A 107 -11.68 6.14 -4.80
C THR A 107 -12.02 4.84 -4.05
N ASN A 108 -11.94 4.85 -2.71
CA ASN A 108 -12.14 3.69 -1.84
C ASN A 108 -13.15 4.02 -0.73
N PRO A 109 -14.45 4.17 -1.04
CA PRO A 109 -15.46 4.59 -0.06
C PRO A 109 -15.62 3.62 1.12
N ASP A 110 -15.32 2.34 0.91
CA ASP A 110 -15.42 1.30 1.94
C ASP A 110 -14.21 1.26 2.89
N ARG A 111 -13.16 2.04 2.60
CA ARG A 111 -11.92 2.06 3.36
C ARG A 111 -11.83 3.27 4.28
N LYS A 112 -11.44 3.04 5.53
CA LYS A 112 -11.27 4.11 6.51
C LYS A 112 -9.88 4.74 6.34
N TRP A 113 -9.86 6.07 6.22
CA TRP A 113 -8.61 6.82 6.12
C TRP A 113 -7.61 6.47 7.23
N ASN A 114 -8.06 6.40 8.48
CA ASN A 114 -7.17 6.18 9.62
C ASN A 114 -6.46 4.81 9.59
N ASP A 115 -7.07 3.80 8.98
CA ASP A 115 -6.50 2.45 8.87
C ASP A 115 -5.40 2.41 7.79
N ASP A 116 -5.45 3.32 6.81
CA ASP A 116 -4.59 3.31 5.63
C ASP A 116 -3.57 4.46 5.59
N ARG A 117 -3.81 5.51 6.37
CA ARG A 117 -3.04 6.76 6.37
C ARG A 117 -1.55 6.51 6.50
N GLU A 118 -1.14 5.61 7.39
CA GLU A 118 0.27 5.31 7.62
C GLU A 118 0.93 4.68 6.39
N TYR A 119 0.27 3.72 5.74
CA TYR A 119 0.77 3.08 4.52
C TYR A 119 0.82 4.06 3.34
N ILE A 120 -0.18 4.93 3.21
CA ILE A 120 -0.20 6.01 2.22
C ILE A 120 0.97 6.96 2.47
N ARG A 121 1.21 7.34 3.73
CA ARG A 121 2.32 8.20 4.10
C ARG A 121 3.67 7.55 3.79
N ASN A 122 3.84 6.28 4.10
CA ASN A 122 5.06 5.53 3.80
C ASN A 122 5.30 5.46 2.29
N GLY A 123 4.26 5.21 1.50
CA GLY A 123 4.32 5.30 0.04
C GLY A 123 4.75 6.69 -0.46
N TRP A 124 4.19 7.75 0.12
CA TRP A 124 4.49 9.14 -0.26
C TRP A 124 5.92 9.60 0.04
N ILE A 125 6.45 9.21 1.21
CA ILE A 125 7.79 9.62 1.65
C ILE A 125 8.89 8.76 1.03
N TYR A 126 8.54 7.59 0.50
CA TYR A 126 9.47 6.69 -0.16
C TYR A 126 10.22 7.43 -1.27
N LYS A 127 11.54 7.33 -1.22
CA LYS A 127 12.45 7.81 -2.25
C LYS A 127 13.17 6.57 -2.78
N GLU A 128 13.12 6.40 -4.09
CA GLU A 128 13.93 5.40 -4.80
C GLU A 128 15.42 5.72 -4.66
#